data_AF-T1F6E1-F1
#
_entry.id   AF-T1F6E1-F1
#
_cell.length_a   1.000
_cell.length_b   1.000
_cell.length_c   1.000
_cell.angle_alpha   90.00
_cell.angle_beta   90.00
_cell.angle_gamma   90.00
#
_symmetry.space_group_name_H-M   'P 1'
#
loop_
_entity.id
_entity.type
_entity.pdbx_description
1 polymer ?
#
loop_
_entity_poly.entity_id
_entity_poly.type
_entity_poly.pdbx_seq_one_letter_code
_entity_poly.pdbx_strand_id
1 'polypeptide(L)'
;MNVGNTAILAHELARSGIDVAALSKKFEEKGAGYTFFCQGRPTGEMRTGGVGFAIRSSFLKAVNKAPFGISLRLMRMQLSLEKSHTVTLISCSEPTLGATKEEKDLSYVLFLLLFFKIRI
;
A
#
# COMPACT_ATOMS: atom_id res chain seq x y z
N MET A 1 -2.49 -0.83 -24.41
CA MET A 1 -2.91 0.39 -23.68
C MET A 1 -3.82 -0.07 -22.55
N ASN A 2 -3.40 0.05 -21.29
CA ASN A 2 -4.13 -0.52 -20.15
C ASN A 2 -4.74 0.59 -19.29
N VAL A 3 -5.71 1.31 -19.86
CA VAL A 3 -6.62 2.14 -19.05
C VAL A 3 -7.50 1.15 -18.29
N GLY A 4 -7.30 0.94 -16.99
CA GLY A 4 -8.21 0.03 -16.27
C GLY A 4 -8.00 -0.13 -14.78
N ASN A 5 -6.88 -0.69 -14.33
CA ASN A 5 -6.83 -1.21 -12.96
C ASN A 5 -6.76 -0.13 -11.88
N THR A 6 -5.97 0.93 -12.07
CA THR A 6 -5.83 1.98 -11.05
C THR A 6 -7.03 2.89 -10.99
N ALA A 7 -7.68 3.19 -12.13
CA ALA A 7 -8.89 4.01 -12.16
C ALA A 7 -10.05 3.30 -11.45
N ILE A 8 -10.24 2.00 -11.71
CA ILE A 8 -11.22 1.18 -11.00
C ILE A 8 -10.88 1.11 -9.52
N LEU A 9 -9.61 0.86 -9.17
CA LEU A 9 -9.19 0.79 -7.77
C LEU A 9 -9.43 2.12 -7.03
N ALA A 10 -9.05 3.25 -7.62
CA ALA A 10 -9.31 4.58 -7.05
C ALA A 10 -10.82 4.83 -6.88
N HIS A 11 -11.63 4.43 -7.86
CA HIS A 11 -13.08 4.52 -7.78
C HIS A 11 -13.65 3.67 -6.63
N GLU A 12 -13.22 2.42 -6.47
CA GLU A 12 -13.66 1.53 -5.40
C GLU A 12 -13.23 2.02 -4.00
N LEU A 13 -12.01 2.55 -3.90
CA LEU A 13 -11.51 3.17 -2.67
C LEU A 13 -12.33 4.41 -2.30
N ALA A 14 -12.63 5.27 -3.29
CA ALA A 14 -13.46 6.45 -3.10
C ALA A 14 -14.89 6.08 -2.70
N ARG A 15 -15.50 5.12 -3.39
CA ARG A 15 -16.85 4.59 -3.12
C ARG A 15 -16.95 4.02 -1.70
N SER A 16 -15.87 3.39 -1.22
CA SER A 16 -15.79 2.82 0.13
C SER A 16 -15.40 3.84 1.21
N GLY A 17 -15.02 5.07 0.83
CA GLY A 17 -14.52 6.10 1.74
C GLY A 17 -13.26 5.65 2.49
N ILE A 18 -12.31 5.03 1.78
CA ILE A 18 -11.05 4.56 2.35
C ILE A 18 -9.99 5.66 2.16
N ASP A 19 -9.46 6.23 3.24
CA ASP A 19 -8.45 7.29 3.14
C ASP A 19 -7.05 6.74 2.83
N VAL A 20 -6.74 5.54 3.32
CA VAL A 20 -5.49 4.84 3.10
C VAL A 20 -5.75 3.36 2.88
N ALA A 21 -5.14 2.79 1.84
CA ALA A 21 -5.13 1.35 1.58
C ALA A 21 -3.70 0.87 1.33
N ALA A 22 -3.37 -0.27 1.91
CA ALA A 22 -2.19 -1.03 1.51
C ALA A 22 -2.57 -2.03 0.41
N LEU A 23 -1.67 -2.19 -0.56
CA LEU A 23 -1.91 -2.92 -1.79
C LEU A 23 -0.78 -3.93 -2.02
N SER A 24 -1.13 -5.14 -2.47
CA SER A 24 -0.18 -6.25 -2.72
C SER A 24 -0.15 -6.75 -4.18
N LYS A 25 -0.88 -6.08 -5.10
CA LYS A 25 -1.01 -6.46 -6.52
C LYS A 25 -0.46 -5.39 -7.46
N LYS A 26 -0.28 -5.69 -8.76
CA LYS A 26 0.18 -4.68 -9.74
C LYS A 26 -0.88 -3.58 -9.94
N PHE A 27 -0.55 -2.35 -9.56
CA PHE A 27 -1.30 -1.14 -9.89
C PHE A 27 -0.35 -0.11 -10.49
N GLU A 28 -0.87 0.75 -11.36
CA GLU A 28 -0.14 1.89 -11.89
C GLU A 28 -0.32 3.11 -11.00
N GLU A 29 0.63 4.04 -11.05
CA GLU A 29 0.69 5.18 -10.15
C GLU A 29 -0.42 6.22 -10.38
N LYS A 30 -1.11 6.16 -11.51
CA LYS A 30 -2.04 7.19 -11.98
C LYS A 30 -3.50 6.80 -11.73
N GLY A 31 -4.15 7.49 -10.79
CA GLY A 31 -5.60 7.41 -10.56
C GLY A 31 -6.16 8.75 -10.07
N ALA A 32 -7.45 8.98 -10.30
CA ALA A 32 -8.11 10.22 -9.88
C ALA A 32 -8.38 10.23 -8.37
N GLY A 33 -7.91 11.26 -7.65
CA GLY A 33 -8.20 11.48 -6.22
C GLY A 33 -7.38 10.66 -5.22
N TYR A 34 -6.51 9.76 -5.70
CA TYR A 34 -5.56 9.01 -4.88
C TYR A 34 -4.16 9.13 -5.47
N THR A 35 -3.18 9.23 -4.58
CA THR A 35 -1.76 9.08 -4.91
C THR A 35 -1.34 7.66 -4.55
N PHE A 36 -0.81 6.96 -5.54
CA PHE A 36 -0.36 5.59 -5.40
C PHE A 36 1.16 5.61 -5.20
N PHE A 37 1.63 4.85 -4.22
CA PHE A 37 3.04 4.58 -4.01
C PHE A 37 3.24 3.10 -4.24
N CYS A 38 4.20 2.73 -5.08
CA CYS A 38 4.49 1.32 -5.35
C CYS A 38 5.98 1.06 -5.28
N GLN A 39 6.33 -0.13 -4.80
CA GLN A 39 7.70 -0.62 -4.95
C GLN A 39 7.86 -1.18 -6.36
N GLY A 40 8.58 -0.44 -7.21
CA GLY A 40 8.93 -0.87 -8.57
C GLY A 40 10.41 -1.21 -8.67
N ARG A 41 10.75 -2.13 -9.59
CA ARG A 41 12.11 -2.20 -10.14
C ARG A 41 12.34 -1.03 -11.12
N PRO A 42 13.60 -0.67 -11.44
CA PRO A 42 13.92 0.33 -12.45
C PRO A 42 13.23 0.05 -13.79
N THR A 43 13.08 1.10 -14.60
CA THR A 43 12.47 1.04 -15.93
C THR A 43 13.12 -0.08 -16.77
N GLY A 44 12.33 -1.07 -17.19
CA GLY A 44 12.79 -2.17 -18.06
C GLY A 44 12.61 -3.59 -17.47
N GLU A 45 12.37 -3.73 -16.17
CA GLU A 45 12.18 -5.05 -15.55
C GLU A 45 10.70 -5.41 -15.31
N MET A 46 10.34 -6.68 -15.51
CA MET A 46 8.98 -7.18 -15.31
C MET A 46 8.56 -6.97 -13.85
N ARG A 47 7.62 -6.03 -13.62
CA ARG A 47 7.06 -5.70 -12.31
C ARG A 47 6.31 -6.91 -11.72
N THR A 48 6.96 -7.89 -11.11
CA THR A 48 6.33 -9.13 -10.62
C THR A 48 5.90 -9.14 -9.15
N GLY A 49 6.25 -8.11 -8.38
CA GLY A 49 5.74 -7.91 -7.02
C GLY A 49 5.67 -6.41 -6.78
N GLY A 50 4.54 -5.92 -6.29
CA GLY A 50 4.29 -4.49 -6.19
C GLY A 50 3.47 -4.20 -4.95
N VAL A 51 4.11 -4.34 -3.79
CA VAL A 51 3.53 -3.78 -2.57
C VAL A 51 3.49 -2.27 -2.67
N GLY A 52 2.53 -1.67 -1.99
CA GLY A 52 2.50 -0.24 -1.84
C GLY A 52 1.25 0.29 -1.15
N PHE A 53 0.99 1.58 -1.33
CA PHE A 53 -0.10 2.29 -0.69
C PHE A 53 -0.89 3.09 -1.71
N ALA A 54 -2.20 3.17 -1.53
CA ALA A 54 -3.04 4.21 -2.11
C ALA A 54 -3.45 5.17 -0.99
N ILE A 55 -3.19 6.46 -1.18
CA ILE A 55 -3.50 7.51 -0.21
C ILE A 55 -4.40 8.53 -0.88
N ARG A 56 -5.56 8.80 -0.28
CA ARG A 56 -6.47 9.83 -0.80
C ARG A 56 -5.76 11.18 -0.77
N SER A 57 -5.85 11.96 -1.84
CA SER A 57 -5.07 13.20 -1.97
C SER A 57 -5.29 14.19 -0.82
N SER A 58 -6.50 14.28 -0.27
CA SER A 58 -6.84 15.12 0.90
C SER A 58 -6.17 14.66 2.20
N PHE A 59 -5.70 13.42 2.25
CA PHE A 59 -5.11 12.77 3.42
C PHE A 59 -3.58 12.74 3.36
N LEU A 60 -2.97 13.13 2.23
CA LEU A 60 -1.51 13.23 2.10
C LEU A 60 -0.87 14.14 3.16
N LYS A 61 -1.58 15.17 3.61
CA LYS A 61 -1.14 16.08 4.68
C LYS A 61 -0.93 15.38 6.03
N ALA A 62 -1.53 14.21 6.25
CA ALA A 62 -1.35 13.42 7.46
C ALA A 62 -0.10 12.52 7.37
N VAL A 63 0.53 12.40 6.21
CA VAL A 63 1.73 11.57 6.02
C VAL A 63 2.95 12.28 6.63
N ASN A 64 3.46 11.74 7.73
CA ASN A 64 4.67 12.20 8.41
C ASN A 64 5.94 11.68 7.71
N LYS A 65 5.94 10.39 7.34
CA LYS A 65 7.01 9.79 6.53
C LYS A 65 6.41 9.12 5.32
N ALA A 66 6.81 9.58 4.14
CA ALA A 66 6.37 9.05 2.86
C ALA A 66 6.65 7.53 2.76
N PRO A 67 5.83 6.80 1.99
CA PRO A 67 6.07 5.38 1.75
C PRO A 67 7.49 5.08 1.27
N PHE A 68 8.14 4.16 1.96
CA PHE A 68 9.51 3.72 1.69
C PHE A 68 9.57 2.20 1.60
N GLY A 69 10.10 1.68 0.49
CA GLY A 69 10.29 0.25 0.26
C GLY A 69 11.45 -0.30 1.10
N ILE A 70 11.18 -1.32 1.91
CA ILE A 70 12.18 -2.03 2.71
C ILE A 70 12.75 -3.22 1.92
N SER A 71 11.89 -3.97 1.22
CA SER A 71 12.25 -5.10 0.36
C SER A 71 11.19 -5.26 -0.71
N LEU A 72 11.41 -6.02 -1.80
CA LEU A 72 10.45 -6.16 -2.91
C LEU A 72 8.99 -6.52 -2.49
N ARG A 73 8.81 -7.01 -1.25
CA ARG A 73 7.54 -7.44 -0.67
C ARG A 73 7.13 -6.67 0.58
N LEU A 74 7.86 -5.63 0.97
CA LEU A 74 7.60 -4.91 2.21
C LEU A 74 7.82 -3.40 2.03
N MET A 75 6.80 -2.61 2.33
CA MET A 75 6.85 -1.15 2.32
C MET A 75 6.28 -0.59 3.63
N ARG A 76 6.86 0.50 4.13
CA ARG A 76 6.38 1.18 5.35
C ARG A 76 6.03 2.64 5.08
N MET A 77 5.13 3.20 5.87
CA MET A 77 4.92 4.64 5.95
C MET A 77 4.50 5.05 7.37
N GLN A 78 4.56 6.36 7.68
CA GLN A 78 4.09 6.89 8.96
C GLN A 78 3.08 8.00 8.76
N LEU A 79 1.98 7.93 9.52
CA LEU A 79 0.94 8.95 9.58
C LEU A 79 0.99 9.64 10.94
N SER A 80 0.87 10.97 10.94
CA SER A 80 0.56 11.73 12.15
C SER A 80 -0.93 11.69 12.41
N LEU A 81 -1.31 11.42 13.65
CA LEU A 81 -2.67 11.55 14.17
C LEU A 81 -2.76 12.82 15.01
N GLU A 82 -3.98 13.12 15.46
CA GLU A 82 -4.21 14.14 16.45
C GLU A 82 -3.35 13.93 17.72
N LYS A 83 -3.06 15.03 18.42
CA LYS A 83 -2.36 15.01 19.72
C LYS A 83 -0.96 14.38 19.67
N SER A 84 -0.21 14.62 18.60
CA SER A 84 1.19 14.19 18.46
C SER A 84 1.42 12.68 18.44
N HIS A 85 0.38 11.88 18.18
CA HIS A 85 0.52 10.43 18.01
C HIS A 85 0.93 10.10 16.56
N THR A 86 1.66 9.02 16.37
CA THR A 86 2.06 8.53 15.04
C THR A 86 1.68 7.07 14.89
N VAL A 87 1.08 6.71 13.75
CA VAL A 87 0.84 5.31 13.37
C VAL A 87 1.81 4.93 12.26
N THR A 88 2.44 3.77 12.42
CA THR A 88 3.25 3.16 11.35
C THR A 88 2.38 2.14 10.62
N LEU A 89 2.27 2.30 9.31
CA LEU A 89 1.57 1.37 8.43
C LEU A 89 2.58 0.58 7.60
N ILE A 90 2.31 -0.71 7.43
CA ILE A 90 3.16 -1.63 6.70
C ILE A 90 2.31 -2.33 5.64
N SER A 91 2.78 -2.28 4.39
CA SER A 91 2.20 -2.99 3.25
C SER A 91 3.09 -4.17 2.90
N CYS A 92 2.49 -5.37 2.81
CA CYS A 92 3.19 -6.61 2.56
C CYS A 92 2.41 -7.49 1.58
N SER A 93 3.13 -8.25 0.76
CA SER A 93 2.55 -9.27 -0.11
C SER A 93 2.80 -10.67 0.47
N GLU A 94 1.84 -11.56 0.26
CA GLU A 94 1.98 -12.96 0.66
C GLU A 94 3.28 -13.60 0.10
N PRO A 95 3.92 -14.48 0.88
CA PRO A 95 5.03 -15.28 0.44
C PRO A 95 4.61 -16.15 -0.75
N THR A 96 5.55 -16.35 -1.68
CA THR A 96 5.34 -17.29 -2.80
C THR A 96 5.19 -18.73 -2.30
N LEU A 97 4.57 -19.62 -3.09
CA LEU A 97 4.32 -21.02 -2.74
C LEU A 97 5.52 -21.77 -2.11
N GLY A 98 6.74 -21.48 -2.55
CA GLY A 98 7.99 -22.07 -2.04
C GLY A 98 8.57 -21.43 -0.76
N ALA A 99 7.85 -20.51 -0.12
CA ALA A 99 8.30 -19.87 1.11
C ALA A 99 8.30 -20.83 2.30
N THR A 100 9.24 -20.62 3.21
CA THR A 100 9.37 -21.42 4.44
C THR A 100 8.14 -21.20 5.35
N LYS A 101 7.96 -22.10 6.33
CA LYS A 101 6.85 -21.99 7.27
C LYS A 101 6.95 -20.69 8.08
N GLU A 102 8.16 -20.29 8.44
CA GLU A 102 8.46 -19.06 9.17
C GLU A 102 8.11 -17.82 8.36
N GLU A 103 8.44 -17.79 7.06
CA GLU A 103 8.05 -16.70 6.16
C GLU A 103 6.54 -16.58 6.01
N LYS A 104 5.83 -17.73 5.97
CA LYS A 104 4.37 -17.79 5.93
C LYS A 104 3.75 -17.25 7.23
N ASP A 105 4.22 -17.72 8.37
CA ASP A 105 3.71 -17.30 9.69
C ASP A 105 3.90 -15.79 9.90
N LEU A 106 5.04 -15.22 9.48
CA LEU A 106 5.30 -13.78 9.55
C LEU A 106 4.34 -12.96 8.67
N SER A 107 3.95 -13.50 7.51
CA SER A 107 3.01 -12.85 6.59
C SER A 107 1.59 -12.81 7.14
N TYR A 108 1.12 -13.87 7.79
CA TYR A 108 -0.23 -13.92 8.37
C TYR A 108 -0.41 -12.89 9.49
N VAL A 109 0.60 -12.73 10.36
CA VAL A 109 0.61 -11.72 11.41
C VAL A 109 0.51 -10.30 10.82
N LEU A 110 1.17 -10.07 9.70
CA LEU A 110 1.18 -8.77 9.05
C LEU A 110 -0.12 -8.45 8.31
N PHE A 111 -0.75 -9.46 7.68
CA PHE A 111 -2.04 -9.34 7.00
C PHE A 111 -3.20 -8.98 7.96
N LEU A 112 -3.14 -9.41 9.22
CA LEU A 112 -4.14 -9.04 10.22
C LEU A 112 -4.08 -7.55 10.64
N LEU A 113 -2.93 -6.90 10.50
CA LEU A 113 -2.76 -5.47 10.80
C LEU A 113 -3.21 -4.55 9.65
N LEU A 114 -3.59 -5.11 8.50
CA LEU A 114 -3.71 -4.41 7.22
C LEU A 114 -5.11 -3.87 6.90
N PHE A 115 -6.15 -4.19 7.68
CA PHE A 115 -7.54 -3.74 7.43
C PHE A 115 -8.05 -2.72 8.44
N PHE A 116 -7.22 -1.77 8.86
CA PHE A 116 -7.74 -0.59 9.55
C PHE A 116 -8.26 0.41 8.52
N LYS A 117 -9.58 0.55 8.45
CA LYS A 117 -10.21 1.78 7.96
C LYS A 117 -9.92 2.88 8.99
N ILE A 118 -8.73 3.48 8.92
CA ILE A 118 -8.39 4.63 9.75
C ILE A 118 -9.21 5.81 9.23
N ARG A 119 -10.36 6.03 9.86
CA ARG A 119 -11.05 7.32 9.83
C ARG A 119 -10.37 8.17 10.90
N ILE A 120 -9.52 9.11 10.49
CA ILE A 120 -9.09 10.21 11.37
C ILE A 120 -10.13 11.31 11.24
#